data_AF-A0A852TDC5-F1
#
_entry.id   AF-A0A852TDC5-F1
#
_cell.length_a   1.000
_cell.length_b   1.000
_cell.length_c   1.000
_cell.angle_alpha   90.00
_cell.angle_beta   90.00
_cell.angle_gamma   90.00
#
_symmetry.space_group_name_H-M   'P 1'
#
loop_
_entity.id
_entity.type
_entity.pdbx_description
1 polymer ?
#
loop_
_entity_poly.entity_id
_entity_poly.type
_entity_poly.pdbx_seq_one_letter_code
_entity_poly.pdbx_strand_id
1 'polypeptide(L)'
;MPSSKKPMIHFPKSLLLISTLGIIIFTFVPVLSLILFFNDKVGFADAANSVLLTTQLGQGWLFITVFSIFLWLTFYLERSKYIQAFWIVLMVMAIGYASHVSSKSFVVGIFSHTTHFLMVAIWVGVLLHVSWFSKDKENWSEFLQWFTPLAIVCMINIFATGFVIMSTIEKPTEYINGWATPYGRLLLLKHISIIPVLIFAIINSILSRKASTFSHYEPRTWLKSETFILLLVFYFTAVLGTLPPSDEIAYDVQLASAPTWIDWLLAKNILVPIEIEFAPTLLSIVLITAALLFLMLIILRYKRMNPVFATVLGACFILTLYLGLMFSCVLYPII
;
A
#
# COMPACT_ATOMS: atom_id res chain seq x y z
N MET A 1 -4.33 -4.00 -26.15
CA MET A 1 -5.07 -2.93 -26.85
C MET A 1 -4.31 -2.49 -28.10
N PRO A 2 -4.96 -2.36 -29.27
CA PRO A 2 -4.35 -1.83 -30.49
C PRO A 2 -3.79 -0.41 -30.29
N SER A 3 -2.69 -0.06 -30.97
CA SER A 3 -2.01 1.23 -30.77
C SER A 3 -2.90 2.45 -31.06
N SER A 4 -3.83 2.34 -32.02
CA SER A 4 -4.76 3.42 -32.41
C SER A 4 -5.84 3.73 -31.38
N LYS A 5 -6.07 2.87 -30.40
CA LYS A 5 -7.12 3.06 -29.37
C LYS A 5 -6.54 3.48 -28.02
N LYS A 6 -5.21 3.61 -27.90
CA LYS A 6 -4.58 4.03 -26.64
C LYS A 6 -4.66 5.55 -26.51
N PRO A 7 -4.89 6.09 -25.29
CA PRO A 7 -4.66 7.50 -25.03
C PRO A 7 -3.22 7.87 -25.42
N MET A 8 -3.02 9.04 -26.02
CA MET A 8 -1.68 9.51 -26.36
C MET A 8 -0.91 9.80 -25.06
N ILE A 9 0.11 8.97 -24.80
CA ILE A 9 0.99 9.06 -23.63
C ILE A 9 2.38 9.45 -24.11
N HIS A 10 2.89 10.59 -23.63
CA HIS A 10 4.29 10.96 -23.79
C HIS A 10 5.03 10.67 -22.49
N PHE A 11 5.87 9.62 -22.50
CA PHE A 11 6.71 9.28 -21.37
C PHE A 11 8.18 9.48 -21.74
N PRO A 12 8.91 10.41 -21.09
CA PRO A 12 10.29 10.70 -21.46
C PRO A 12 11.22 9.55 -21.05
N LYS A 13 12.16 9.19 -21.93
CA LYS A 13 13.16 8.13 -21.69
C LYS A 13 13.99 8.42 -20.43
N SER A 14 14.29 9.68 -20.15
CA SER A 14 15.00 10.09 -18.93
C SER A 14 14.28 9.65 -17.66
N LEU A 15 12.95 9.72 -17.63
CA LEU A 15 12.18 9.30 -16.46
C LEU A 15 12.26 7.78 -16.26
N LEU A 16 12.27 6.96 -17.32
CA LEU A 16 12.48 5.51 -17.19
C LEU A 16 13.85 5.18 -16.59
N LEU A 17 14.90 5.88 -17.03
CA LEU A 17 16.27 5.69 -16.54
C LEU A 17 16.42 6.18 -15.09
N ILE A 18 15.79 7.30 -14.74
CA ILE A 18 15.79 7.82 -13.35
C ILE A 18 14.98 6.90 -12.45
N SER A 19 13.82 6.39 -12.89
CA SER A 19 13.01 5.46 -12.11
C SER A 19 13.76 4.16 -11.80
N THR A 20 14.52 3.62 -12.75
CA THR A 20 15.34 2.42 -12.52
C THR A 20 16.47 2.64 -11.52
N LEU A 21 17.12 3.80 -11.55
CA LEU A 21 18.08 4.19 -10.50
C LEU A 21 17.40 4.41 -9.14
N GLY A 22 16.22 5.02 -9.15
CA GLY A 22 15.41 5.24 -7.96
C GLY A 22 15.05 3.93 -7.25
N ILE A 23 14.76 2.85 -8.00
CA ILE A 23 14.49 1.52 -7.41
C ILE A 23 15.67 1.08 -6.54
N ILE A 24 16.91 1.17 -7.05
CA ILE A 24 18.12 0.76 -6.32
C ILE A 24 18.27 1.55 -5.01
N ILE A 25 18.12 2.89 -5.10
CA ILE A 25 18.30 3.80 -3.97
C ILE A 25 17.20 3.60 -2.91
N PHE A 26 15.94 3.59 -3.31
CA PHE A 26 14.82 3.51 -2.36
C PHE A 26 14.68 2.12 -1.73
N THR A 27 15.02 1.05 -2.45
CA THR A 27 15.04 -0.31 -1.87
C THR A 27 16.23 -0.55 -0.95
N PHE A 28 17.27 0.28 -1.01
CA PHE A 28 18.41 0.21 -0.08
C PHE A 28 18.06 0.73 1.32
N VAL A 29 17.05 1.60 1.46
CA VAL A 29 16.66 2.19 2.76
C VAL A 29 16.47 1.15 3.88
N PRO A 30 15.64 0.10 3.73
CA PRO A 30 15.49 -0.90 4.78
C PRO A 30 16.77 -1.72 5.04
N VAL A 31 17.61 -1.94 4.02
CA VAL A 31 18.91 -2.61 4.18
C VAL A 31 19.84 -1.75 5.02
N LEU A 32 19.91 -0.45 4.73
CA LEU A 32 20.70 0.51 5.49
C LEU A 32 20.24 0.59 6.95
N SER A 33 18.92 0.62 7.20
CA SER A 33 18.38 0.57 8.56
C SER A 33 18.87 -0.65 9.33
N LEU A 34 18.92 -1.82 8.69
CA LEU A 34 19.42 -3.04 9.32
C LEU A 34 20.95 -3.00 9.55
N ILE A 35 21.72 -2.43 8.62
CA ILE A 35 23.17 -2.22 8.80
C ILE A 35 23.43 -1.30 10.00
N LEU A 36 22.73 -0.17 10.08
CA LEU A 36 22.87 0.79 11.18
C LEU A 36 22.45 0.18 12.52
N PHE A 37 21.44 -0.69 12.54
CA PHE A 37 21.04 -1.42 13.75
C PHE A 37 22.15 -2.32 14.31
N PHE A 38 22.96 -2.96 13.45
CA PHE A 38 24.08 -3.81 13.87
C PHE A 38 25.41 -3.07 14.02
N ASN A 39 25.51 -1.84 13.49
CA ASN A 39 26.73 -1.04 13.51
C ASN A 39 27.32 -0.91 14.93
N ASP A 40 26.47 -0.66 15.91
CA ASP A 40 26.92 -0.42 17.30
C ASP A 40 27.48 -1.69 17.97
N LYS A 41 27.27 -2.88 17.38
CA LYS A 41 27.70 -4.16 17.92
C LYS A 41 28.97 -4.70 17.28
N VAL A 42 29.11 -4.54 15.96
CA VAL A 42 30.18 -5.18 15.17
C VAL A 42 30.95 -4.20 14.28
N GLY A 43 30.56 -2.93 14.24
CA GLY A 43 31.12 -1.92 13.34
C GLY A 43 30.50 -1.95 11.93
N PHE A 44 30.56 -0.81 11.23
CA PHE A 44 29.82 -0.59 9.98
C PHE A 44 30.19 -1.57 8.86
N ALA A 45 31.49 -1.81 8.65
CA ALA A 45 31.96 -2.65 7.55
C ALA A 45 31.52 -4.12 7.72
N ASP A 46 31.68 -4.67 8.93
CA ASP A 46 31.27 -6.04 9.24
C ASP A 46 29.74 -6.17 9.28
N ALA A 47 29.03 -5.17 9.81
CA ALA A 47 27.57 -5.11 9.75
C ALA A 47 27.07 -5.10 8.29
N ALA A 48 27.67 -4.27 7.43
CA ALA A 48 27.31 -4.19 6.02
C ALA A 48 27.57 -5.51 5.28
N ASN A 49 28.75 -6.11 5.47
CA ASN A 49 29.11 -7.39 4.88
C ASN A 49 28.16 -8.50 5.33
N SER A 50 27.90 -8.58 6.64
CA SER A 50 26.99 -9.57 7.21
C SER A 50 25.57 -9.39 6.68
N VAL A 51 25.01 -8.18 6.75
CA VAL A 51 23.64 -7.91 6.29
C VAL A 51 23.48 -8.20 4.80
N LEU A 52 24.38 -7.71 3.96
CA LEU A 52 24.27 -7.87 2.50
C LEU A 52 24.38 -9.33 2.05
N LEU A 53 25.28 -10.10 2.66
CA LEU A 53 25.60 -11.45 2.19
C LEU A 53 24.84 -12.57 2.92
N THR A 54 24.42 -12.35 4.17
CA THR A 54 23.81 -13.41 4.98
C THR A 54 22.30 -13.27 5.16
N THR A 55 21.74 -12.05 5.07
CA THR A 55 20.30 -11.85 5.28
C THR A 55 19.53 -11.95 3.97
N GLN A 56 18.29 -12.48 4.04
CA GLN A 56 17.39 -12.53 2.88
C GLN A 56 17.11 -11.14 2.30
N LEU A 57 16.99 -10.12 3.18
CA LEU A 57 16.77 -8.73 2.80
C LEU A 57 17.94 -8.17 1.97
N GLY A 58 19.18 -8.36 2.46
CA GLY A 58 20.40 -7.91 1.77
C GLY A 58 20.61 -8.61 0.43
N GLN A 59 20.48 -9.94 0.39
CA GLN A 59 20.57 -10.72 -0.84
C GLN A 59 19.48 -10.31 -1.85
N GLY A 60 18.26 -10.08 -1.39
CA GLY A 60 17.16 -9.57 -2.21
C GLY A 60 17.48 -8.22 -2.84
N TRP A 61 18.04 -7.29 -2.08
CA TRP A 61 18.50 -6.00 -2.61
C TRP A 61 19.63 -6.14 -3.63
N LEU A 62 20.58 -7.06 -3.43
CA LEU A 62 21.63 -7.34 -4.42
C LEU A 62 21.02 -7.85 -5.74
N PHE A 63 20.06 -8.77 -5.68
CA PHE A 63 19.33 -9.23 -6.88
C PHE A 63 18.57 -8.09 -7.56
N ILE A 64 17.84 -7.27 -6.79
CA ILE A 64 17.13 -6.09 -7.32
C ILE A 64 18.11 -5.14 -8.01
N THR A 65 19.29 -4.91 -7.43
CA THR A 65 20.32 -4.04 -8.00
C THR A 65 20.82 -4.56 -9.34
N VAL A 66 21.18 -5.84 -9.41
CA VAL A 66 21.64 -6.49 -10.65
C VAL A 66 20.56 -6.42 -11.74
N PHE A 67 19.33 -6.79 -11.42
CA PHE A 67 18.23 -6.75 -12.39
C PHE A 67 17.85 -5.32 -12.79
N SER A 68 17.97 -4.34 -11.89
CA SER A 68 17.76 -2.92 -12.19
C SER A 68 18.81 -2.39 -13.15
N ILE A 69 20.07 -2.79 -13.01
CA ILE A 69 21.15 -2.43 -13.95
C ILE A 69 20.86 -3.02 -15.34
N PHE A 70 20.45 -4.28 -15.42
CA PHE A 70 20.07 -4.88 -16.69
C PHE A 70 18.83 -4.20 -17.31
N LEU A 71 17.83 -3.87 -16.50
CA LEU A 71 16.66 -3.13 -16.97
C LEU A 71 17.07 -1.75 -17.51
N TRP A 72 17.91 -1.02 -16.78
CA TRP A 72 18.46 0.27 -17.21
C TRP A 72 19.18 0.15 -18.57
N LEU A 73 20.04 -0.86 -18.73
CA LEU A 73 20.73 -1.15 -19.99
C LEU A 73 19.74 -1.46 -21.12
N THR A 74 18.68 -2.22 -20.86
CA THR A 74 17.66 -2.51 -21.88
C THR A 74 16.88 -1.28 -22.30
N PHE A 75 16.63 -0.31 -21.42
CA PHE A 75 16.05 0.97 -21.79
C PHE A 75 17.04 1.84 -22.57
N TYR A 76 18.29 1.92 -22.11
CA TYR A 76 19.33 2.71 -22.77
C TYR A 76 19.57 2.24 -24.21
N LEU A 77 19.72 0.93 -24.40
CA LEU A 77 19.95 0.26 -25.69
C LEU A 77 18.67 -0.03 -26.49
N GLU A 78 17.52 0.46 -26.03
CA GLU A 78 16.22 0.33 -26.73
C GLU A 78 15.88 -1.12 -27.12
N ARG A 79 16.18 -2.05 -26.21
CA ARG A 79 15.89 -3.48 -26.40
C ARG A 79 14.40 -3.76 -26.28
N SER A 80 14.00 -4.96 -26.72
CA SER A 80 12.61 -5.40 -26.74
C SER A 80 11.90 -5.26 -25.39
N LYS A 81 10.64 -4.80 -25.43
CA LYS A 81 9.75 -4.71 -24.26
C LYS A 81 9.58 -6.03 -23.50
N TYR A 82 9.77 -7.17 -24.15
CA TYR A 82 9.70 -8.48 -23.50
C TYR A 82 10.89 -8.71 -22.56
N ILE A 83 12.08 -8.25 -22.95
CA ILE A 83 13.28 -8.32 -22.12
C ILE A 83 13.16 -7.34 -20.94
N GLN A 84 12.61 -6.14 -21.18
CA GLN A 84 12.33 -5.18 -20.10
C GLN A 84 11.35 -5.77 -19.07
N ALA A 85 10.25 -6.38 -19.55
CA ALA A 85 9.28 -7.04 -18.68
C ALA A 85 9.88 -8.21 -17.90
N PHE A 86 10.78 -8.98 -18.52
CA PHE A 86 11.50 -10.06 -17.87
C PHE A 86 12.29 -9.56 -16.64
N TRP A 87 13.08 -8.49 -16.78
CA TRP A 87 13.82 -7.92 -15.65
C TRP A 87 12.91 -7.38 -14.56
N ILE A 88 11.79 -6.75 -14.92
CA ILE A 88 10.78 -6.29 -13.95
C ILE A 88 10.23 -7.47 -13.14
N VAL A 89 9.85 -8.57 -13.80
CA VAL A 89 9.33 -9.76 -13.11
C VAL A 89 10.37 -10.37 -12.18
N LEU A 90 11.64 -10.45 -12.59
CA LEU A 90 12.71 -10.93 -11.71
C LEU A 90 12.88 -10.05 -10.46
N MET A 91 12.80 -8.73 -10.60
CA MET A 91 12.84 -7.81 -9.44
C MET A 91 11.63 -8.02 -8.52
N VAL A 92 10.42 -8.21 -9.07
CA VAL A 92 9.22 -8.46 -8.26
C VAL A 92 9.36 -9.78 -7.49
N MET A 93 9.95 -10.82 -8.09
CA MET A 93 10.27 -12.06 -7.39
C MET A 93 11.33 -11.87 -6.30
N ALA A 94 12.35 -11.03 -6.53
CA ALA A 94 13.35 -10.70 -5.51
C ALA A 94 12.72 -9.96 -4.31
N ILE A 95 11.73 -9.09 -4.54
CA ILE A 95 10.92 -8.48 -3.48
C ILE A 95 10.11 -9.55 -2.72
N GLY A 96 9.53 -10.53 -3.42
CA GLY A 96 8.86 -11.67 -2.80
C GLY A 96 9.81 -12.50 -1.93
N TYR A 97 11.02 -12.79 -2.42
CA TYR A 97 12.07 -13.50 -1.69
C TYR A 97 12.48 -12.76 -0.41
N ALA A 98 12.67 -11.44 -0.49
CA ALA A 98 13.08 -10.61 0.63
C ALA A 98 11.96 -10.28 1.63
N SER A 99 10.74 -10.76 1.40
CA SER A 99 9.59 -10.40 2.23
C SER A 99 9.60 -11.12 3.58
N HIS A 100 9.08 -10.46 4.61
CA HIS A 100 8.92 -11.02 5.96
C HIS A 100 8.09 -12.32 5.97
N VAL A 101 7.11 -12.43 5.08
CA VAL A 101 6.28 -13.62 4.94
C VAL A 101 7.11 -14.82 4.47
N SER A 102 8.06 -14.60 3.56
CA SER A 102 8.97 -15.64 3.06
C SER A 102 9.93 -16.15 4.13
N SER A 103 10.28 -15.31 5.11
CA SER A 103 11.06 -15.74 6.26
C SER A 103 10.26 -16.63 7.22
N LYS A 104 8.94 -16.43 7.32
CA LYS A 104 8.04 -17.31 8.13
C LYS A 104 7.65 -18.60 7.38
N SER A 105 7.28 -18.49 6.10
CA SER A 105 6.92 -19.60 5.24
C SER A 105 7.37 -19.31 3.81
N PHE A 106 8.48 -19.91 3.40
CA PHE A 106 9.15 -19.56 2.15
C PHE A 106 8.24 -19.67 0.92
N VAL A 107 7.57 -20.82 0.73
CA VAL A 107 6.72 -21.06 -0.44
C VAL A 107 5.51 -20.14 -0.44
N VAL A 108 4.82 -20.01 0.70
CA VAL A 108 3.65 -19.14 0.80
C VAL A 108 4.05 -17.68 0.60
N GLY A 109 5.11 -17.23 1.26
CA GLY A 109 5.62 -15.87 1.18
C GLY A 109 6.05 -15.48 -0.23
N ILE A 110 6.87 -16.30 -0.90
CA ILE A 110 7.39 -15.93 -2.22
C ILE A 110 6.24 -15.81 -3.23
N PHE A 111 5.30 -16.76 -3.27
CA PHE A 111 4.21 -16.72 -4.25
C PHE A 111 3.16 -15.65 -3.90
N SER A 112 2.74 -15.56 -2.64
CA SER A 112 1.72 -14.58 -2.23
C SER A 112 2.24 -13.15 -2.38
N HIS A 113 3.44 -12.85 -1.90
CA HIS A 113 3.99 -11.49 -1.94
C HIS A 113 4.38 -11.05 -3.35
N THR A 114 4.98 -11.94 -4.15
CA THR A 114 5.26 -11.67 -5.58
C THR A 114 3.98 -11.37 -6.33
N THR A 115 2.95 -12.21 -6.17
CA THR A 115 1.67 -12.03 -6.86
C THR A 115 0.99 -10.75 -6.40
N HIS A 116 0.94 -10.50 -5.09
CA HIS A 116 0.36 -9.27 -4.53
C HIS A 116 1.02 -8.02 -5.11
N PHE A 117 2.35 -7.93 -5.03
CA PHE A 117 3.10 -6.78 -5.50
C PHE A 117 2.98 -6.60 -7.03
N LEU A 118 3.02 -7.69 -7.80
CA LEU A 118 2.85 -7.64 -9.25
C LEU A 118 1.48 -7.08 -9.65
N MET A 119 0.41 -7.53 -8.99
CA MET A 119 -0.95 -7.06 -9.28
C MET A 119 -1.14 -5.59 -8.92
N VAL A 120 -0.58 -5.15 -7.79
CA VAL A 120 -0.52 -3.73 -7.41
C VAL A 120 0.26 -2.93 -8.46
N ALA A 121 1.43 -3.39 -8.87
CA ALA A 121 2.28 -2.71 -9.85
C ALA A 121 1.60 -2.59 -11.22
N ILE A 122 0.90 -3.63 -11.69
CA ILE A 122 0.15 -3.58 -12.95
C ILE A 122 -1.01 -2.60 -12.85
N TRP A 123 -1.85 -2.73 -11.82
CA TRP A 123 -3.04 -1.91 -11.67
C TRP A 123 -2.69 -0.43 -11.45
N VAL A 124 -1.90 -0.14 -10.41
CA VAL A 124 -1.53 1.22 -10.03
C VAL A 124 -0.56 1.82 -11.03
N GLY A 125 0.35 1.03 -11.61
CA GLY A 125 1.27 1.50 -12.64
C GLY A 125 0.55 2.01 -13.88
N VAL A 126 -0.42 1.27 -14.40
CA VAL A 126 -1.26 1.74 -15.52
C VAL A 126 -2.03 3.00 -15.13
N LEU A 127 -2.58 3.03 -13.91
CA LEU A 127 -3.35 4.17 -13.41
C LEU A 127 -2.51 5.45 -13.34
N LEU A 128 -1.30 5.38 -12.76
CA LEU A 128 -0.35 6.49 -12.67
C LEU A 128 0.07 6.99 -14.06
N HIS A 129 0.37 6.08 -14.98
CA HIS A 129 0.76 6.46 -16.35
C HIS A 129 -0.36 7.21 -17.06
N VAL A 130 -1.58 6.70 -16.98
CA VAL A 130 -2.73 7.32 -17.67
C VAL A 130 -3.17 8.61 -16.99
N SER A 131 -3.18 8.67 -15.66
CA SER A 131 -3.66 9.86 -14.93
C SER A 131 -2.72 11.06 -15.07
N TRP A 132 -1.41 10.84 -15.13
CA TRP A 132 -0.40 11.90 -15.12
C TRP A 132 0.18 12.22 -16.50
N PHE A 133 0.18 11.28 -17.45
CA PHE A 133 0.85 11.45 -18.75
C PHE A 133 -0.07 11.42 -19.98
N SER A 134 -1.39 11.29 -19.80
CA SER A 134 -2.34 11.42 -20.92
C SER A 134 -2.61 12.89 -21.28
N LYS A 135 -2.43 13.24 -22.57
CA LYS A 135 -2.63 14.60 -23.07
C LYS A 135 -4.09 14.96 -23.31
N ASP A 136 -4.90 14.00 -23.75
CA ASP A 136 -6.27 14.24 -24.21
C ASP A 136 -7.27 13.22 -23.65
N LYS A 137 -8.58 13.53 -23.77
CA LYS A 137 -9.68 12.62 -23.41
C LYS A 137 -10.03 11.64 -24.54
N GLU A 138 -9.30 11.66 -25.64
CA GLU A 138 -9.55 10.79 -26.78
C GLU A 138 -9.41 9.31 -26.40
N ASN A 139 -10.30 8.48 -26.93
CA ASN A 139 -10.37 7.04 -26.66
C ASN A 139 -10.55 6.64 -25.19
N TRP A 140 -11.06 7.55 -24.33
CA TRP A 140 -11.23 7.26 -22.90
C TRP A 140 -12.18 6.08 -22.64
N SER A 141 -13.26 5.98 -23.43
CA SER A 141 -14.23 4.89 -23.31
C SER A 141 -13.59 3.54 -23.62
N GLU A 142 -12.81 3.47 -24.69
CA GLU A 142 -12.07 2.30 -25.14
C GLU A 142 -11.02 1.89 -24.11
N PHE A 143 -10.31 2.87 -23.52
CA PHE A 143 -9.37 2.61 -22.44
C PHE A 143 -10.07 1.97 -21.25
N LEU A 144 -11.19 2.54 -20.79
CA LEU A 144 -11.95 1.98 -19.67
C LEU A 144 -12.48 0.58 -19.97
N GLN A 145 -12.96 0.32 -21.19
CA GLN A 145 -13.42 -1.02 -21.59
C GLN A 145 -12.33 -2.09 -21.44
N TRP A 146 -11.08 -1.74 -21.69
CA TRP A 146 -9.94 -2.64 -21.50
C TRP A 146 -9.41 -2.66 -20.05
N PHE A 147 -9.32 -1.49 -19.41
CA PHE A 147 -8.71 -1.36 -18.09
C PHE A 147 -9.61 -1.86 -16.96
N THR A 148 -10.94 -1.68 -17.04
CA THR A 148 -11.84 -2.11 -15.97
C THR A 148 -11.78 -3.62 -15.70
N PRO A 149 -11.84 -4.54 -16.70
CA PRO A 149 -11.65 -5.96 -16.45
C PRO A 149 -10.28 -6.30 -15.85
N LEU A 150 -9.21 -5.67 -16.35
CA LEU A 150 -7.86 -5.85 -15.82
C LEU A 150 -7.78 -5.43 -14.34
N ALA A 151 -8.31 -4.26 -14.00
CA ALA A 151 -8.33 -3.73 -12.64
C ALA A 151 -9.13 -4.64 -11.70
N ILE A 152 -10.26 -5.20 -12.14
CA ILE A 152 -11.04 -6.17 -11.34
C ILE A 152 -10.22 -7.43 -11.06
N VAL A 153 -9.56 -8.01 -12.07
CA VAL A 153 -8.71 -9.19 -11.89
C VAL A 153 -7.54 -8.90 -10.94
N CYS A 154 -6.86 -7.76 -11.10
CA CYS A 154 -5.81 -7.34 -10.18
C CYS A 154 -6.36 -7.21 -8.75
N MET A 155 -7.50 -6.53 -8.58
CA MET A 155 -8.11 -6.28 -7.28
C MET A 155 -8.48 -7.58 -6.56
N ILE A 156 -9.10 -8.54 -7.25
CA ILE A 156 -9.43 -9.85 -6.67
C ILE A 156 -8.16 -10.56 -6.19
N ASN A 157 -7.09 -10.54 -6.99
CA ASN A 157 -5.82 -11.15 -6.60
C ASN A 157 -5.16 -10.41 -5.44
N ILE A 158 -5.20 -9.08 -5.41
CA ILE A 158 -4.66 -8.25 -4.33
C ILE A 158 -5.35 -8.60 -3.01
N PHE A 159 -6.69 -8.73 -2.99
CA PHE A 159 -7.43 -9.14 -1.80
C PHE A 159 -7.09 -10.57 -1.38
N ALA A 160 -7.11 -11.53 -2.31
CA ALA A 160 -6.83 -12.93 -2.01
C ALA A 160 -5.41 -13.11 -1.44
N THR A 161 -4.40 -12.57 -2.12
CA THR A 161 -3.01 -12.63 -1.69
C THR A 161 -2.74 -11.82 -0.43
N GLY A 162 -3.38 -10.65 -0.29
CA GLY A 162 -3.29 -9.82 0.92
C GLY A 162 -3.81 -10.53 2.15
N PHE A 163 -4.93 -11.25 2.02
CA PHE A 163 -5.48 -12.08 3.10
C PHE A 163 -4.55 -13.25 3.46
N VAL A 164 -3.95 -13.91 2.47
CA VAL A 164 -2.95 -14.97 2.69
C VAL A 164 -1.73 -14.43 3.43
N ILE A 165 -1.20 -13.27 3.01
CA ILE A 165 -0.08 -12.58 3.66
C ILE A 165 -0.42 -12.29 5.11
N MET A 166 -1.56 -11.61 5.35
CA MET A 166 -2.01 -11.26 6.70
C MET A 166 -2.14 -12.50 7.58
N SER A 167 -2.81 -13.54 7.09
CA SER A 167 -3.04 -14.79 7.84
C SER A 167 -1.76 -15.59 8.14
N THR A 168 -0.68 -15.32 7.39
CA THR A 168 0.64 -15.93 7.62
C THR A 168 1.46 -15.13 8.65
N ILE A 169 1.24 -13.82 8.74
CA ILE A 169 1.94 -12.95 9.68
C ILE A 169 1.27 -13.00 11.06
N GLU A 170 -0.07 -12.87 11.10
CA GLU A 170 -0.90 -12.83 12.31
C GLU A 170 -2.11 -13.76 12.17
N LYS A 171 -2.59 -14.33 13.27
CA LYS A 171 -3.80 -15.14 13.28
C LYS A 171 -5.03 -14.24 13.09
N PRO A 172 -5.96 -14.53 12.16
CA PRO A 172 -7.16 -13.70 11.94
C PRO A 172 -8.02 -13.53 13.20
N THR A 173 -8.01 -14.51 14.11
CA THR A 173 -8.73 -14.46 15.40
C THR A 173 -8.21 -13.36 16.33
N GLU A 174 -6.95 -12.97 16.17
CA GLU A 174 -6.30 -11.94 16.99
C GLU A 174 -6.36 -10.56 16.33
N TYR A 175 -7.00 -10.40 15.17
CA TYR A 175 -6.95 -9.14 14.41
C TYR A 175 -7.46 -7.93 15.22
N ILE A 176 -8.55 -8.12 15.98
CA ILE A 176 -9.12 -7.05 16.82
C ILE A 176 -8.17 -6.72 17.97
N ASN A 177 -7.66 -7.75 18.68
CA ASN A 177 -6.68 -7.58 19.75
C ASN A 177 -5.38 -6.94 19.25
N GLY A 178 -5.00 -7.21 18.00
CA GLY A 178 -3.86 -6.61 17.32
C GLY A 178 -3.92 -5.08 17.27
N TRP A 179 -5.11 -4.46 17.33
CA TRP A 179 -5.26 -2.99 17.36
C TRP A 179 -4.70 -2.38 18.65
N ALA A 180 -4.37 -3.16 19.67
CA ALA A 180 -3.62 -2.67 20.82
C ALA A 180 -2.17 -2.30 20.44
N THR A 181 -1.62 -2.94 19.40
CA THR A 181 -0.23 -2.76 18.96
C THR A 181 -0.10 -1.65 17.90
N PRO A 182 1.09 -1.02 17.77
CA PRO A 182 1.39 -0.11 16.66
C PRO A 182 1.16 -0.73 15.28
N TYR A 183 1.55 -2.01 15.12
CA TYR A 183 1.39 -2.75 13.87
C TYR A 183 -0.09 -2.91 13.48
N GLY A 184 -0.92 -3.45 14.38
CA GLY A 184 -2.33 -3.70 14.08
C GLY A 184 -3.13 -2.42 13.82
N ARG A 185 -2.76 -1.28 14.39
CA ARG A 185 -3.41 0.03 14.10
C ARG A 185 -3.07 0.57 12.74
N LEU A 186 -1.81 0.46 12.32
CA LEU A 186 -1.45 0.82 10.95
C LEU A 186 -2.07 -0.14 9.94
N LEU A 187 -2.23 -1.41 10.31
CA LEU A 187 -2.95 -2.39 9.50
C LEU A 187 -4.42 -2.01 9.38
N LEU A 188 -5.07 -1.60 10.48
CA LEU A 188 -6.43 -1.05 10.48
C LEU A 188 -6.53 0.19 9.58
N LEU A 189 -5.63 1.16 9.73
CA LEU A 189 -5.58 2.36 8.90
C LEU A 189 -5.41 2.03 7.41
N LYS A 190 -4.57 1.04 7.08
CA LYS A 190 -4.45 0.51 5.72
C LYS A 190 -5.79 -0.05 5.21
N HIS A 191 -6.47 -0.89 5.99
CA HIS A 191 -7.77 -1.45 5.61
C HIS A 191 -8.85 -0.38 5.42
N ILE A 192 -8.93 0.59 6.33
CA ILE A 192 -9.85 1.73 6.22
C ILE A 192 -9.57 2.52 4.93
N SER A 193 -8.29 2.74 4.61
CA SER A 193 -7.87 3.52 3.43
C SER A 193 -8.17 2.84 2.10
N ILE A 194 -8.30 1.51 2.08
CA ILE A 194 -8.72 0.78 0.88
C ILE A 194 -10.16 1.14 0.50
N ILE A 195 -11.04 1.44 1.47
CA ILE A 195 -12.45 1.76 1.21
C ILE A 195 -12.63 2.97 0.26
N PRO A 196 -12.08 4.16 0.53
CA PRO A 196 -12.19 5.28 -0.39
C PRO A 196 -11.50 4.99 -1.72
N VAL A 197 -10.36 4.27 -1.75
CA VAL A 197 -9.72 3.83 -3.02
C VAL A 197 -10.69 3.03 -3.87
N LEU A 198 -11.40 2.06 -3.30
CA LEU A 198 -12.41 1.29 -4.03
C LEU A 198 -13.55 2.18 -4.55
N ILE A 199 -14.01 3.16 -3.77
CA ILE A 199 -15.02 4.11 -4.21
C ILE A 199 -14.51 4.94 -5.41
N PHE A 200 -13.29 5.46 -5.33
CA PHE A 200 -12.67 6.16 -6.46
C PHE A 200 -12.51 5.25 -7.68
N ALA A 201 -12.05 4.02 -7.50
CA ALA A 201 -11.90 3.03 -8.57
C ALA A 201 -13.24 2.70 -9.24
N ILE A 202 -14.33 2.56 -8.46
CA ILE A 202 -15.69 2.34 -8.97
C ILE A 202 -16.18 3.56 -9.73
N ILE A 203 -15.98 4.77 -9.19
CA ILE A 203 -16.31 6.03 -9.86
C ILE A 203 -15.58 6.12 -11.20
N ASN A 204 -14.27 5.86 -11.20
CA ASN A 204 -13.41 5.98 -12.37
C ASN A 204 -13.62 4.89 -13.41
N SER A 205 -13.99 3.68 -13.01
CA SER A 205 -14.14 2.55 -13.92
C SER A 205 -15.54 2.38 -14.48
N ILE A 206 -16.55 2.46 -13.60
CA ILE A 206 -17.94 2.09 -13.93
C ILE A 206 -18.80 3.35 -14.13
N LEU A 207 -18.75 4.29 -13.18
CA LEU A 207 -19.63 5.45 -13.21
C LEU A 207 -19.18 6.51 -14.21
N SER A 208 -17.87 6.64 -14.45
CA SER A 208 -17.29 7.57 -15.41
C SER A 208 -17.78 7.31 -16.84
N ARG A 209 -18.07 6.05 -17.21
CA ARG A 209 -18.63 5.67 -18.52
C ARG A 209 -19.99 6.31 -18.79
N LYS A 210 -20.77 6.55 -17.74
CA LYS A 210 -22.08 7.22 -17.80
C LYS A 210 -21.97 8.72 -17.56
N ALA A 211 -20.86 9.19 -16.98
CA ALA A 211 -20.64 10.59 -16.63
C ALA A 211 -19.86 11.37 -17.71
N SER A 212 -19.19 10.68 -18.64
CA SER A 212 -18.43 11.30 -19.73
C SER A 212 -19.28 12.07 -20.73
N THR A 213 -20.62 11.93 -20.69
CA THR A 213 -21.56 12.71 -21.50
C THR A 213 -21.86 14.10 -20.91
N PHE A 214 -21.41 14.40 -19.69
CA PHE A 214 -21.62 15.70 -19.05
C PHE A 214 -20.43 16.63 -19.33
N SER A 215 -20.71 17.86 -19.76
CA SER A 215 -19.71 18.85 -20.21
C SER A 215 -18.62 19.18 -19.17
N HIS A 216 -18.91 19.05 -17.88
CA HIS A 216 -18.02 19.44 -16.79
C HIS A 216 -17.20 18.28 -16.19
N TYR A 217 -17.39 17.04 -16.64
CA TYR A 217 -16.67 15.89 -16.07
C TYR A 217 -15.28 15.71 -16.73
N GLU A 218 -14.23 15.75 -15.92
CA GLU A 218 -12.83 15.55 -16.32
C GLU A 218 -12.30 14.24 -15.70
N PRO A 219 -12.31 13.12 -16.44
CA PRO A 219 -11.96 11.80 -15.88
C PRO A 219 -10.53 11.72 -15.34
N ARG A 220 -9.59 12.46 -15.95
CA ARG A 220 -8.17 12.46 -15.55
C ARG A 220 -7.97 12.99 -14.14
N THR A 221 -8.67 14.05 -13.77
CA THR A 221 -8.55 14.65 -12.43
C THR A 221 -9.10 13.70 -11.37
N TRP A 222 -10.15 12.94 -11.69
CA TRP A 222 -10.65 11.89 -10.81
C TRP A 222 -9.69 10.70 -10.66
N LEU A 223 -8.98 10.29 -11.73
CA LEU A 223 -7.90 9.31 -11.59
C LEU A 223 -6.74 9.86 -10.75
N LYS A 224 -6.37 11.14 -10.90
CA LYS A 224 -5.34 11.76 -10.03
C LYS A 224 -5.77 11.71 -8.57
N SER A 225 -7.02 12.04 -8.25
CA SER A 225 -7.57 11.91 -6.89
C SER A 225 -7.46 10.47 -6.35
N GLU A 226 -7.75 9.46 -7.18
CA GLU A 226 -7.54 8.05 -6.82
C GLU A 226 -6.07 7.77 -6.48
N THR A 227 -5.11 8.27 -7.29
CA THR A 227 -3.67 8.10 -7.00
C THR A 227 -3.26 8.72 -5.67
N PHE A 228 -3.84 9.86 -5.28
CA PHE A 228 -3.53 10.50 -4.00
C PHE A 228 -3.96 9.66 -2.80
N ILE A 229 -5.16 9.07 -2.84
CA ILE A 229 -5.61 8.16 -1.76
C ILE A 229 -4.78 6.86 -1.78
N LEU A 230 -4.42 6.35 -2.96
CA LEU A 230 -3.53 5.19 -3.08
C LEU A 230 -2.14 5.43 -2.46
N LEU A 231 -1.57 6.63 -2.60
CA LEU A 231 -0.32 7.00 -1.93
C LEU A 231 -0.41 6.89 -0.42
N LEU A 232 -1.57 7.18 0.17
CA LEU A 232 -1.81 7.03 1.61
C LEU A 232 -1.85 5.55 2.02
N VAL A 233 -2.43 4.67 1.20
CA VAL A 233 -2.35 3.20 1.41
C VAL A 233 -0.89 2.71 1.35
N PHE A 234 -0.10 3.22 0.39
CA PHE A 234 1.32 2.89 0.29
C PHE A 234 2.13 3.43 1.45
N TYR A 235 1.82 4.64 1.93
CA TYR A 235 2.44 5.19 3.13
C TYR A 235 2.22 4.28 4.34
N PHE A 236 0.98 3.88 4.64
CA PHE A 236 0.73 2.93 5.73
C PHE A 236 1.41 1.57 5.52
N THR A 237 1.47 1.09 4.28
CA THR A 237 2.18 -0.15 3.96
C THR A 237 3.70 -0.02 4.17
N ALA A 238 4.29 1.12 3.83
CA ALA A 238 5.71 1.38 4.03
C ALA A 238 6.06 1.45 5.53
N VAL A 239 5.24 2.14 6.33
CA VAL A 239 5.46 2.20 7.78
C VAL A 239 5.23 0.83 8.42
N LEU A 240 4.21 0.06 8.01
CA LEU A 240 4.02 -1.33 8.46
C LEU A 240 5.25 -2.21 8.19
N GLY A 241 5.93 -2.02 7.05
CA GLY A 241 7.15 -2.75 6.72
C GLY A 241 8.34 -2.48 7.67
N THR A 242 8.25 -1.44 8.51
CA THR A 242 9.27 -1.10 9.51
C THR A 242 8.91 -1.53 10.93
N LEU A 243 7.67 -1.96 11.17
CA LEU A 243 7.20 -2.38 12.49
C LEU A 243 7.26 -3.91 12.63
N PRO A 244 7.70 -4.43 13.79
CA PRO A 244 7.60 -5.85 14.07
C PRO A 244 6.12 -6.26 14.20
N PRO A 245 5.72 -7.45 13.68
CA PRO A 245 4.42 -8.03 13.96
C PRO A 245 4.18 -8.26 15.46
N SER A 246 2.92 -8.36 15.89
CA SER A 246 2.53 -8.52 17.30
C SER A 246 3.27 -9.63 18.04
N ASP A 247 3.52 -10.75 17.37
CA ASP A 247 4.11 -11.97 17.95
C ASP A 247 5.61 -11.84 18.27
N GLU A 248 6.29 -10.81 17.74
CA GLU A 248 7.74 -10.61 17.88
C GLU A 248 8.11 -9.56 18.94
N ILE A 249 7.11 -8.91 19.55
CA ILE A 249 7.33 -7.94 20.63
C ILE A 249 7.57 -8.73 21.92
N ALA A 250 8.83 -8.74 22.41
CA ALA A 250 9.15 -9.26 23.73
C ALA A 250 8.46 -8.39 24.79
N TYR A 251 7.50 -8.99 25.50
CA TYR A 251 6.78 -8.33 26.58
C TYR A 251 7.67 -8.19 27.82
N ASP A 252 8.07 -6.97 28.16
CA ASP A 252 8.70 -6.70 29.45
C ASP A 252 7.64 -6.24 30.46
N VAL A 253 7.00 -7.21 31.11
CA VAL A 253 5.85 -7.02 32.02
C VAL A 253 6.18 -6.13 33.22
N GLN A 254 7.47 -5.92 33.52
CA GLN A 254 7.91 -5.31 34.78
C GLN A 254 7.86 -3.77 34.82
N LEU A 255 7.52 -3.09 33.71
CA LEU A 255 7.54 -1.60 33.62
C LEU A 255 6.23 -0.95 33.13
N ALA A 256 5.12 -1.69 33.07
CA ALA A 256 3.87 -1.21 32.49
C ALA A 256 3.10 -0.24 33.42
N SER A 257 3.20 1.07 33.17
CA SER A 257 2.19 2.03 33.65
C SER A 257 0.91 1.94 32.80
N ALA A 258 -0.27 2.10 33.39
CA ALA A 258 -1.52 2.15 32.65
C ALA A 258 -1.45 3.23 31.55
N PRO A 259 -1.70 2.90 30.27
CA PRO A 259 -1.57 3.85 29.17
C PRO A 259 -2.62 4.96 29.31
N THR A 260 -2.23 6.21 29.12
CA THR A 260 -3.21 7.31 29.00
C THR A 260 -4.01 7.15 27.69
N TRP A 261 -5.15 7.82 27.56
CA TRP A 261 -5.90 7.82 26.29
C TRP A 261 -5.07 8.38 25.11
N ILE A 262 -4.05 9.22 25.39
CA ILE A 262 -3.11 9.74 24.38
C ILE A 262 -2.08 8.68 24.00
N ASP A 263 -1.47 8.01 24.98
CA ASP A 263 -0.57 6.87 24.72
C ASP A 263 -1.30 5.78 23.96
N TRP A 264 -2.57 5.60 24.31
CA TRP A 264 -3.50 4.73 23.63
C TRP A 264 -3.92 5.21 22.25
N LEU A 265 -3.93 6.49 21.94
CA LEU A 265 -4.16 6.95 20.56
C LEU A 265 -2.89 6.79 19.71
N LEU A 266 -1.72 7.05 20.31
CA LEU A 266 -0.40 7.10 19.66
C LEU A 266 0.36 5.77 19.65
N ALA A 267 -0.20 4.72 20.27
CA ALA A 267 0.37 3.38 20.36
C ALA A 267 1.73 3.35 21.09
N LYS A 268 1.91 4.20 22.10
CA LYS A 268 3.17 4.25 22.84
C LYS A 268 3.26 3.04 23.78
N ASN A 269 4.11 2.07 23.42
CA ASN A 269 4.53 0.89 24.20
C ASN A 269 3.51 0.43 25.26
N ILE A 270 2.34 0.02 24.78
CA ILE A 270 1.33 -0.57 25.66
C ILE A 270 1.75 -2.01 25.92
N LEU A 271 2.11 -2.29 27.15
CA LEU A 271 2.51 -3.60 27.65
C LEU A 271 1.28 -4.35 28.18
N VAL A 272 1.40 -5.69 28.20
CA VAL A 272 0.48 -6.70 28.79
C VAL A 272 -0.55 -7.25 27.78
N PRO A 273 -0.92 -8.56 27.84
CA PRO A 273 -1.96 -9.08 26.98
C PRO A 273 -3.24 -8.32 27.27
N ILE A 274 -3.80 -7.70 26.25
CA ILE A 274 -4.99 -6.86 26.36
C ILE A 274 -6.04 -7.43 25.42
N GLU A 275 -7.20 -7.74 25.98
CA GLU A 275 -8.39 -7.97 25.18
C GLU A 275 -9.02 -6.62 24.84
N ILE A 276 -9.35 -6.46 23.57
CA ILE A 276 -10.12 -5.32 23.11
C ILE A 276 -11.59 -5.70 23.16
N GLU A 277 -12.34 -5.01 24.02
CA GLU A 277 -13.79 -5.09 24.04
C GLU A 277 -14.38 -3.87 23.31
N PHE A 278 -15.39 -4.11 22.49
CA PHE A 278 -16.16 -3.03 21.87
C PHE A 278 -17.16 -2.46 22.88
N ALA A 279 -16.92 -1.22 23.31
CA ALA A 279 -17.84 -0.42 24.11
C ALA A 279 -18.12 0.91 23.39
N PRO A 280 -19.05 0.94 22.41
CA PRO A 280 -19.35 2.14 21.64
C PRO A 280 -19.84 3.28 22.53
N THR A 281 -19.11 4.39 22.52
CA THR A 281 -19.51 5.66 23.16
C THR A 281 -20.34 6.52 22.20
N LEU A 282 -21.11 7.47 22.72
CA LEU A 282 -21.84 8.43 21.86
C LEU A 282 -20.89 9.16 20.89
N LEU A 283 -19.68 9.53 21.34
CA LEU A 283 -18.65 10.13 20.51
C LEU A 283 -18.24 9.20 19.36
N SER A 284 -17.98 7.91 19.64
CA SER A 284 -17.63 6.94 18.62
C SER A 284 -18.74 6.77 17.56
N ILE A 285 -20.00 6.74 17.99
CA ILE A 285 -21.16 6.61 17.09
C ILE A 285 -21.26 7.85 16.18
N VAL A 286 -21.09 9.05 16.73
CA VAL A 286 -21.10 10.30 15.96
C VAL A 286 -19.97 10.34 14.94
N LEU A 287 -18.75 9.94 15.33
CA LEU A 287 -17.60 9.89 14.43
C LEU A 287 -17.80 8.87 13.30
N ILE A 288 -18.22 7.64 13.62
CA ILE A 288 -18.49 6.60 12.61
C ILE A 288 -19.59 7.08 11.65
N THR A 289 -20.66 7.69 12.17
CA THR A 289 -21.73 8.24 11.34
C THR A 289 -21.23 9.36 10.43
N ALA A 290 -20.42 10.29 10.95
CA ALA A 290 -19.82 11.37 10.18
C ALA A 290 -18.89 10.84 9.07
N ALA A 291 -18.10 9.81 9.35
CA ALA A 291 -17.28 9.15 8.34
C ALA A 291 -18.15 8.59 7.21
N LEU A 292 -19.19 7.82 7.54
CA LEU A 292 -20.12 7.28 6.53
C LEU A 292 -20.79 8.39 5.70
N LEU A 293 -21.11 9.53 6.31
CA LEU A 293 -21.63 10.69 5.58
C LEU A 293 -20.61 11.27 4.59
N PHE A 294 -19.32 11.37 4.94
CA PHE A 294 -18.29 11.80 3.98
C PHE A 294 -18.22 10.87 2.76
N LEU A 295 -18.25 9.55 2.97
CA LEU A 295 -18.23 8.58 1.89
C LEU A 295 -19.50 8.66 1.03
N MET A 296 -20.67 8.79 1.67
CA MET A 296 -21.95 8.94 0.99
C MET A 296 -21.98 10.21 0.13
N LEU A 297 -21.47 11.34 0.64
CA LEU A 297 -21.39 12.60 -0.11
C LEU A 297 -20.55 12.45 -1.39
N ILE A 298 -19.44 11.71 -1.33
CA ILE A 298 -18.63 11.43 -2.52
C ILE A 298 -19.47 10.73 -3.59
N ILE A 299 -20.18 9.66 -3.21
CA ILE A 299 -20.99 8.85 -4.12
C ILE A 299 -22.20 9.62 -4.67
N LEU A 300 -22.86 10.44 -3.85
CA LEU A 300 -24.05 11.19 -4.28
C LEU A 300 -23.71 12.40 -5.16
N ARG A 301 -22.55 13.03 -4.93
CA ARG A 301 -22.18 14.30 -5.59
C ARG A 301 -21.10 14.16 -6.65
N TYR A 302 -20.55 12.97 -6.93
CA TYR A 302 -19.41 12.79 -7.86
C TYR A 302 -19.59 13.49 -9.22
N LYS A 303 -20.81 13.57 -9.77
CA LYS A 303 -21.04 14.24 -11.07
C LYS A 303 -20.83 15.75 -11.04
N ARG A 304 -20.99 16.40 -9.87
CA ARG A 304 -20.93 17.86 -9.69
C ARG A 304 -19.83 18.30 -8.73
N MET A 305 -19.14 17.36 -8.10
CA MET A 305 -18.14 17.63 -7.08
C MET A 305 -16.76 17.77 -7.71
N ASN A 306 -15.98 18.71 -7.20
CA ASN A 306 -14.58 18.84 -7.54
C ASN A 306 -13.80 17.59 -7.03
N PRO A 307 -13.01 16.90 -7.86
CA PRO A 307 -12.23 15.74 -7.44
C PRO A 307 -11.29 16.01 -6.26
N VAL A 308 -10.76 17.23 -6.13
CA VAL A 308 -9.91 17.61 -4.99
C VAL A 308 -10.70 17.58 -3.68
N PHE A 309 -11.92 18.12 -3.70
CA PHE A 309 -12.81 18.08 -2.55
C PHE A 309 -13.21 16.63 -2.21
N ALA A 310 -13.42 15.79 -3.22
CA ALA A 310 -13.63 14.36 -3.04
C ALA A 310 -12.45 13.69 -2.31
N THR A 311 -11.21 14.05 -2.69
CA THR A 311 -9.99 13.53 -2.04
C THR A 311 -9.93 13.95 -0.57
N VAL A 312 -10.24 15.21 -0.27
CA VAL A 312 -10.30 15.71 1.12
C VAL A 312 -11.34 14.94 1.92
N LEU A 313 -12.55 14.75 1.40
CA LEU A 313 -13.57 13.93 2.05
C LEU A 313 -13.13 12.48 2.25
N GLY A 314 -12.39 11.90 1.30
CA GLY A 314 -11.80 10.56 1.43
C GLY A 314 -10.76 10.49 2.54
N ALA A 315 -9.91 11.51 2.69
CA ALA A 315 -8.95 11.60 3.79
C ALA A 315 -9.63 11.81 5.15
N CYS A 316 -10.65 12.68 5.20
CA CYS A 316 -11.49 12.88 6.38
C CYS A 316 -12.20 11.59 6.78
N PHE A 317 -12.74 10.82 5.83
CA PHE A 317 -13.31 9.50 6.09
C PHE A 317 -12.32 8.58 6.81
N ILE A 318 -11.08 8.50 6.33
CA ILE A 318 -10.05 7.62 6.91
C ILE A 318 -9.78 8.01 8.36
N LEU A 319 -9.52 9.29 8.61
CA LEU A 319 -9.20 9.78 9.95
C LEU A 319 -10.38 9.64 10.91
N THR A 320 -11.57 10.07 10.48
CA THR A 320 -12.77 10.05 11.32
C THR A 320 -13.23 8.62 11.62
N LEU A 321 -13.17 7.70 10.65
CA LEU A 321 -13.51 6.30 10.90
C LEU A 321 -12.50 5.64 11.84
N TYR A 322 -11.20 5.89 11.64
CA TYR A 322 -10.17 5.40 12.56
C TYR A 322 -10.43 5.88 13.99
N LEU A 323 -10.62 7.18 14.19
CA LEU A 323 -10.93 7.73 15.52
C LEU A 323 -12.23 7.15 16.10
N GLY A 324 -13.27 7.01 15.28
CA GLY A 324 -14.53 6.42 15.71
C GLY A 324 -14.38 4.98 16.20
N LEU A 325 -13.67 4.14 15.43
CA LEU A 325 -13.37 2.75 15.84
C LEU A 325 -12.50 2.72 17.09
N MET A 326 -11.49 3.57 17.16
CA MET A 326 -10.63 3.64 18.32
C MET A 326 -11.44 4.05 19.57
N PHE A 327 -12.20 5.15 19.55
CA PHE A 327 -13.05 5.54 20.69
C PHE A 327 -14.21 4.58 21.00
N SER A 328 -14.41 3.52 20.20
CA SER A 328 -15.35 2.43 20.49
C SER A 328 -14.71 1.23 21.18
N CYS A 329 -13.39 1.23 21.36
CA CYS A 329 -12.63 0.15 21.99
C CYS A 329 -12.25 0.52 23.43
N VAL A 330 -12.37 -0.44 24.34
CA VAL A 330 -11.82 -0.39 25.70
C VAL A 330 -10.79 -1.50 25.86
N LEU A 331 -9.69 -1.19 26.55
CA LEU A 331 -8.64 -2.15 26.85
C LEU A 331 -8.88 -2.79 28.21
N TYR A 332 -8.91 -4.12 28.25
CA TYR A 332 -8.89 -4.87 29.50
C TYR A 332 -7.57 -5.66 29.62
N PRO A 333 -6.85 -5.53 30.75
CA PRO A 333 -5.73 -6.42 31.01
C PRO A 333 -6.25 -7.85 31.19
N ILE A 334 -5.65 -8.81 30.49
CA ILE A 334 -5.88 -10.23 30.75
C ILE A 334 -5.23 -10.54 32.10
N ILE A 335 -6.03 -10.92 33.09
CA ILE A 335 -5.59 -11.31 34.45
C ILE A 335 -5.04 -12.73 34.42
#